data_AF-X1RCL8-F1
#
_entry.id   AF-X1RCL8-F1
#
_cell.length_a   1.000
_cell.length_b   1.000
_cell.length_c   1.000
_cell.angle_alpha   90.00
_cell.angle_beta   90.00
_cell.angle_gamma   90.00
#
_symmetry.space_group_name_H-M   'P 1'
#
loop_
_entity.id
_entity.type
_entity.pdbx_description
1 polymer ?
#
loop_
_entity_poly.entity_id
_entity_poly.type
_entity_poly.pdbx_seq_one_letter_code
_entity_poly.pdbx_strand_id
1 'polypeptide(L)' 'MAKVTLIIDDIVVKADKGTTILEAARVAGIDIPTF' A
#
# COMPACT_ATOMS: atom_id res chain seq x y z
N MET A 1 15.55 -5.90 -1.67
CA MET A 1 14.87 -5.26 -0.53
C MET A 1 13.84 -6.24 0.02
N ALA A 2 13.59 -6.25 1.33
CA ALA A 2 12.60 -7.15 1.94
C ALA A 2 11.18 -6.72 1.54
N LYS A 3 10.30 -7.68 1.22
CA LYS A 3 8.89 -7.43 0.91
C LYS A 3 8.04 -7.57 2.18
N VAL A 4 6.98 -6.77 2.27
CA VAL A 4 5.93 -6.88 3.29
C VAL A 4 4.58 -7.04 2.61
N THR A 5 3.66 -7.74 3.30
CA THR A 5 2.28 -7.90 2.84
C THR A 5 1.38 -7.03 3.70
N LEU A 6 0.56 -6.21 3.04
CA LEU A 6 -0.42 -5.33 3.65
C LEU A 6 -1.80 -5.75 3.14
N ILE A 7 -2.83 -5.47 3.92
CA ILE A 7 -4.23 -5.57 3.48
C ILE A 7 -4.80 -4.16 3.54
N ILE A 8 -5.29 -3.65 2.42
CA ILE A 8 -5.86 -2.30 2.29
C ILE A 8 -7.20 -2.45 1.59
N ASP A 9 -8.30 -2.09 2.25
CA ASP A 9 -9.67 -2.24 1.73
C ASP A 9 -9.95 -3.66 1.19
N ASP A 10 -9.61 -4.67 2.00
CA ASP A 10 -9.67 -6.10 1.67
C ASP A 10 -8.79 -6.57 0.48
N ILE A 11 -7.96 -5.68 -0.08
CA ILE A 11 -7.00 -6.00 -1.14
C ILE A 11 -5.65 -6.34 -0.54
N VAL A 12 -5.09 -7.49 -0.93
CA VAL A 12 -3.74 -7.90 -0.55
C VAL A 12 -2.71 -7.17 -1.41
N VAL A 13 -1.84 -6.38 -0.77
CA VAL A 13 -0.81 -5.59 -1.42
C VAL A 13 0.57 -6.06 -0.99
N LYS A 14 1.46 -6.32 -1.95
CA LYS A 14 2.88 -6.61 -1.69
C LYS A 14 3.72 -5.36 -1.94
N ALA A 15 4.27 -4.78 -0.88
CA ALA A 15 5.10 -3.58 -0.95
C ALA A 15 6.53 -3.86 -0.51
N ASP A 16 7.46 -2.98 -0.91
CA ASP A 16 8.82 -3.02 -0.39
C ASP A 16 8.88 -2.39 1.00
N LYS A 17 9.71 -2.95 1.88
CA LYS A 17 9.90 -2.40 3.22
C LYS A 17 10.43 -0.97 3.10
N GLY A 18 9.70 -0.02 3.69
CA GLY A 18 9.99 1.42 3.60
C GLY A 18 9.03 2.20 2.70
N THR A 19 8.23 1.52 1.88
CA THR A 19 7.11 2.14 1.14
C THR A 19 6.06 2.67 2.12
N THR A 20 5.53 3.87 1.85
CA THR A 20 4.48 4.47 2.68
C THR A 20 3.12 3.82 2.42
N ILE A 21 2.19 3.97 3.37
CA ILE A 21 0.83 3.42 3.23
C ILE A 21 0.10 4.05 2.02
N LEU A 22 0.30 5.35 1.78
CA LEU A 22 -0.33 6.06 0.66
C LEU A 22 0.16 5.53 -0.70
N GLU A 23 1.46 5.28 -0.83
CA GLU A 23 2.03 4.69 -2.04
C GLU A 23 1.53 3.25 -2.26
N ALA A 24 1.46 2.45 -1.20
CA ALA A 24 0.94 1.09 -1.27
C ALA A 24 -0.55 1.08 -1.67
N ALA A 25 -1.36 1.99 -1.13
CA ALA A 25 -2.77 2.13 -1.48
C ALA A 25 -2.95 2.53 -2.96
N ARG A 26 -2.13 3.44 -3.47
CA ARG A 26 -2.16 3.86 -4.88
C ARG A 26 -1.88 2.70 -5.84
N VAL A 27 -0.97 1.79 -5.49
CA VAL A 27 -0.72 0.55 -6.27
C VAL A 27 -1.94 -0.37 -6.28
N ALA A 28 -2.75 -0.36 -5.22
CA ALA A 28 -4.01 -1.09 -5.14
C ALA A 28 -5.17 -0.38 -5.87
N GLY A 29 -4.94 0.78 -6.50
CA GLY A 29 -5.97 1.59 -7.13
C GLY A 29 -6.85 2.35 -6.14
N ILE A 30 -6.44 2.44 -4.87
CA ILE A 30 -7.15 3.14 -3.81
C ILE A 30 -6.55 4.53 -3.67
N ASP A 31 -7.37 5.55 -3.89
CA ASP A 31 -6.97 6.93 -3.65
C ASP A 31 -7.41 7.36 -2.25
N ILE A 32 -6.45 7.52 -1.36
CA ILE A 32 -6.68 7.98 0.01
C ILE A 32 -6.57 9.51 0.01
N PRO A 33 -7.67 10.25 0.23
CA PRO A 33 -7.61 11.70 0.27
C PRO A 33 -6.74 12.16 1.43
N THR A 34 -5.85 13.11 1.15
CA THR A 34 -5.10 13.85 2.16
C THR A 34 -5.58 15.29 2.20
N PHE A 35 -5.42 15.94 3.35
CA PHE A 35 -5.77 17.34 3.58
C PHE A 35 -4.97 18.32 2.71
#